data_AF-A0A636GBL7-F1
#
_entry.id   AF-A0A636GBL7-F1
#
_cell.length_a   1.000
_cell.length_b   1.000
_cell.length_c   1.000
_cell.angle_alpha   90.00
_cell.angle_beta   90.00
_cell.angle_gamma   90.00
#
_symmetry.space_group_name_H-M   'P 1'
#
loop_
_entity.id
_entity.type
_entity.pdbx_description
1 polymer ?
#
loop_
_entity_poly.entity_id
_entity_poly.type
_entity_poly.pdbx_seq_one_letter_code
_entity_poly.pdbx_strand_id
1 'polypeptide(L)'
;MTVKWVTGKLGAGKGLYCDYEMVKYYREGRRVVTNYPVDTHLLGPDSINPVTVIPAHPRPQDLQALGRGCPDEEKEKFGAIFLDEAGTWLNSRTYGDKSRLALIDWFIHSRHLGWDVFIIVQNEEMIDKQIALATGEVLVVCKRSDRAQGVFRKLFKKLTSGKASANGTPQKKQSGLFRHRVIVETYFQRKSARDKPFDKFSFFADWYFGIHDTNHIFEDGYESLTINGQLRRCDMRCMYSLLPGRTISQWYHANDPVIRKPVISKRRLFTVLFFGSGTFLSWYFLVAHKQPDTAAARVHSASSSSSATVSASGSPGATSQVAPLPPPLSVSWRLTGYLKSGNGEPRYVIRDNAGNVRYIASSRPWDGVYSEILVDGERVTFWTGSDRAPGRQGGGESPLSTAAAPVLSALGMGDAPH
;
A
#
# COMPACT_ATOMS: atom_id res chain seq x y z
N MET A 1 15.57 7.16 3.58
CA MET A 1 16.46 6.81 4.70
C MET A 1 15.73 5.94 5.68
N THR A 2 15.89 4.64 5.54
CA THR A 2 15.20 3.68 6.39
C THR A 2 15.89 2.33 6.34
N VAL A 3 16.27 1.78 7.49
CA VAL A 3 16.45 0.33 7.61
C VAL A 3 15.05 -0.26 7.72
N LYS A 4 14.61 -0.95 6.67
CA LYS A 4 13.27 -1.54 6.56
C LYS A 4 13.34 -3.01 6.87
N TRP A 5 12.61 -3.43 7.89
CA TRP A 5 12.45 -4.84 8.23
C TRP A 5 11.26 -5.42 7.47
N VAL A 6 11.51 -6.32 6.53
CA VAL A 6 10.49 -6.93 5.69
C VAL A 6 10.10 -8.29 6.28
N THR A 7 8.87 -8.41 6.75
CA THR A 7 8.37 -9.64 7.40
C THR A 7 7.06 -10.14 6.79
N GLY A 8 6.73 -11.39 7.10
CA GLY A 8 5.55 -12.08 6.61
C GLY A 8 5.72 -13.59 6.58
N LYS A 9 4.59 -14.30 6.70
CA LYS A 9 4.52 -15.77 6.65
C LYS A 9 5.22 -16.31 5.40
N LEU A 10 5.61 -17.58 5.44
CA LEU A 10 6.17 -18.26 4.26
C LEU A 10 5.25 -18.10 3.03
N GLY A 11 5.86 -17.71 1.92
CA GLY A 11 5.17 -17.40 0.66
C GLY A 11 4.29 -16.15 0.67
N ALA A 12 4.47 -15.21 1.60
CA ALA A 12 3.68 -13.97 1.67
C ALA A 12 4.07 -12.89 0.67
N GLY A 13 5.16 -13.07 -0.10
CA GLY A 13 5.64 -12.13 -1.10
C GLY A 13 6.70 -11.14 -0.60
N LYS A 14 7.54 -11.54 0.37
CA LYS A 14 8.63 -10.69 0.90
C LYS A 14 9.70 -10.39 -0.15
N GLY A 15 10.23 -11.43 -0.81
CA GLY A 15 11.17 -11.28 -1.92
C GLY A 15 10.59 -10.43 -3.05
N LEU A 16 9.32 -10.66 -3.42
CA LEU A 16 8.62 -9.85 -4.43
C LEU A 16 8.50 -8.37 -4.07
N TYR A 17 8.34 -8.04 -2.78
CA TYR A 17 8.36 -6.65 -2.34
C TYR A 17 9.77 -6.05 -2.48
N CYS A 18 10.79 -6.83 -2.18
CA CYS A 18 12.17 -6.40 -2.38
C CYS A 18 12.49 -6.21 -3.87
N ASP A 19 12.05 -7.10 -4.75
CA ASP A 19 12.15 -6.90 -6.21
C ASP A 19 11.43 -5.62 -6.65
N TYR A 20 10.22 -5.39 -6.14
CA TYR A 20 9.44 -4.18 -6.43
C TYR A 20 10.19 -2.90 -6.07
N GLU A 21 10.84 -2.86 -4.90
CA GLU A 21 11.67 -1.73 -4.50
C GLU A 21 12.97 -1.68 -5.32
N MET A 22 13.65 -2.81 -5.49
CA MET A 22 14.91 -2.95 -6.22
C MET A 22 14.80 -2.42 -7.65
N VAL A 23 13.70 -2.72 -8.34
CA VAL A 23 13.40 -2.17 -9.68
C VAL A 23 13.42 -0.65 -9.70
N LYS A 24 12.93 0.03 -8.65
CA LYS A 24 12.94 1.50 -8.57
C LYS A 24 14.37 2.03 -8.48
N TYR A 25 15.14 1.52 -7.50
CA TYR A 25 16.53 1.96 -7.31
C TYR A 25 17.38 1.67 -8.54
N TYR A 26 17.23 0.48 -9.11
CA TYR A 26 18.03 0.04 -10.25
C TYR A 26 17.75 0.87 -11.52
N ARG A 27 16.47 1.15 -11.81
CA ARG A 27 16.09 1.96 -12.98
C ARG A 27 16.41 3.45 -12.83
N GLU A 28 16.50 3.94 -11.60
CA GLU A 28 16.97 5.29 -11.31
C GLU A 28 18.50 5.42 -11.41
N GLY A 29 19.22 4.35 -11.76
CA GLY A 29 20.67 4.36 -11.85
C GLY A 29 21.36 4.46 -10.49
N ARG A 30 20.71 3.99 -9.42
CA ARG A 30 21.31 3.94 -8.08
C ARG A 30 22.07 2.63 -7.88
N ARG A 31 23.00 2.60 -6.93
CA ARG A 31 23.70 1.37 -6.55
C ARG A 31 22.73 0.39 -5.91
N VAL A 32 22.83 -0.89 -6.29
CA VAL A 32 22.02 -1.98 -5.74
C VAL A 32 22.96 -3.10 -5.28
N VAL A 33 22.73 -3.57 -4.07
CA VAL A 33 23.46 -4.68 -3.45
C VAL A 33 22.47 -5.73 -2.97
N THR A 34 22.77 -7.01 -3.17
CA THR A 34 21.96 -8.14 -2.69
C THR A 34 22.85 -9.22 -2.07
N ASN A 35 22.33 -10.10 -1.21
CA ASN A 35 23.04 -11.31 -0.75
C ASN A 35 22.61 -12.58 -1.50
N TYR A 36 21.82 -12.42 -2.57
CA TYR A 36 21.36 -13.46 -3.46
C TYR A 36 21.41 -12.96 -4.92
N PRO A 37 21.64 -13.83 -5.90
CA PRO A 37 21.67 -13.42 -7.30
C PRO A 37 20.30 -13.00 -7.81
N VAL A 38 20.28 -12.05 -8.74
CA VAL A 38 19.07 -11.51 -9.36
C VAL A 38 19.24 -11.36 -10.88
N ASP A 39 18.13 -11.37 -11.60
CA ASP A 39 18.10 -11.11 -13.04
C ASP A 39 18.11 -9.59 -13.32
N THR A 40 19.25 -9.09 -13.77
CA THR A 40 19.45 -7.65 -14.05
C THR A 40 18.69 -7.18 -15.30
N HIS A 41 18.39 -8.07 -16.25
CA HIS A 41 17.57 -7.76 -17.42
C HIS A 41 16.12 -7.49 -17.01
N LEU A 42 15.56 -8.33 -16.14
CA LEU A 42 14.20 -8.14 -15.61
C LEU A 42 14.10 -6.93 -14.66
N LEU A 43 15.15 -6.65 -13.89
CA LEU A 43 15.20 -5.45 -13.04
C LEU A 43 15.13 -4.16 -13.87
N GLY A 44 15.94 -4.08 -14.92
CA GLY A 44 16.03 -2.89 -15.76
C GLY A 44 16.89 -3.13 -17.00
N PRO A 45 16.27 -3.42 -18.17
CA PRO A 45 17.02 -3.79 -19.37
C PRO A 45 17.86 -2.64 -19.93
N ASP A 46 17.53 -1.39 -19.59
CA ASP A 46 18.28 -0.21 -20.04
C ASP A 46 19.39 0.22 -19.06
N SER A 47 19.47 -0.40 -17.88
CA SER A 47 20.42 0.00 -16.84
C SER A 47 21.84 -0.38 -17.20
N ILE A 48 22.75 0.57 -17.03
CA ILE A 48 24.20 0.40 -17.22
C ILE A 48 24.94 0.04 -15.92
N ASN A 49 24.24 0.06 -14.78
CA ASN A 49 24.85 -0.20 -13.50
C ASN A 49 24.90 -1.71 -13.22
N PRO A 50 26.02 -2.23 -12.68
CA PRO A 50 26.06 -3.59 -12.17
C PRO A 50 25.26 -3.69 -10.87
N VAL A 51 24.88 -4.92 -10.50
CA VAL A 51 24.37 -5.25 -9.16
C VAL A 51 25.47 -5.98 -8.41
N THR A 52 25.82 -5.51 -7.21
CA THR A 52 26.81 -6.20 -6.37
C THR A 52 26.13 -7.30 -5.56
N VAL A 53 26.68 -8.50 -5.58
CA VAL A 53 26.22 -9.61 -4.74
C VAL A 53 27.25 -9.88 -3.66
N ILE A 54 26.83 -9.77 -2.40
CA ILE A 54 27.64 -10.10 -1.23
C ILE A 54 27.36 -11.53 -0.77
N PRO A 55 28.21 -12.14 0.08
CA PRO A 55 27.97 -13.47 0.61
C PRO A 55 26.59 -13.61 1.26
N ALA A 56 25.98 -14.79 1.11
CA ALA A 56 24.68 -15.13 1.71
C ALA A 56 24.63 -14.81 3.22
N HIS A 57 25.72 -15.08 3.94
CA HIS A 57 25.99 -14.64 5.30
C HIS A 57 27.14 -13.60 5.31
N PRO A 58 26.82 -12.30 5.24
CA PRO A 58 27.81 -11.24 5.16
C PRO A 58 28.66 -11.13 6.42
N ARG A 59 29.96 -10.83 6.24
CA ARG A 59 30.88 -10.44 7.32
C ARG A 59 30.93 -8.91 7.43
N PRO A 60 31.37 -8.35 8.58
CA PRO A 60 31.62 -6.91 8.71
C PRO A 60 32.51 -6.34 7.60
N GLN A 61 33.57 -7.08 7.25
CA GLN A 61 34.50 -6.69 6.20
C GLN A 61 33.87 -6.64 4.80
N ASP A 62 32.87 -7.49 4.51
CA ASP A 62 32.15 -7.46 3.24
C ASP A 62 31.33 -6.16 3.14
N LEU A 63 30.65 -5.76 4.22
CA LEU A 63 29.88 -4.51 4.28
C LEU A 63 30.77 -3.26 4.26
N GLN A 64 31.93 -3.29 4.91
CA GLN A 64 32.91 -2.20 4.85
C GLN A 64 33.45 -2.02 3.42
N ALA A 65 33.73 -3.11 2.72
CA ALA A 65 34.25 -3.08 1.36
C ALA A 65 33.25 -2.56 0.32
N LEU A 66 31.94 -2.53 0.61
CA LEU A 66 30.93 -1.87 -0.25
C LEU A 66 31.16 -0.36 -0.39
N GLY A 67 31.81 0.27 0.60
CA GLY A 67 31.98 1.71 0.67
C GLY A 67 30.64 2.46 0.74
N ARG A 68 30.56 3.62 0.07
CA ARG A 68 29.38 4.49 0.10
C ARG A 68 28.35 4.15 -0.97
N GLY A 69 27.07 4.12 -0.64
CA GLY A 69 25.97 3.89 -1.58
C GLY A 69 25.71 5.03 -2.55
N CYS A 70 26.15 6.24 -2.20
CA CYS A 70 26.07 7.44 -3.03
C CYS A 70 27.30 8.34 -2.81
N PRO A 71 27.57 9.30 -3.72
CA PRO A 71 28.59 10.33 -3.50
C PRO A 71 28.41 11.08 -2.18
N ASP A 72 29.49 11.62 -1.60
CA ASP A 72 29.47 12.31 -0.29
C ASP A 72 28.53 13.53 -0.25
N GLU A 73 28.35 14.20 -1.38
CA GLU A 73 27.50 15.38 -1.52
C GLU A 73 26.00 15.02 -1.61
N GLU A 74 25.69 13.79 -2.00
CA GLU A 74 24.33 13.32 -2.26
C GLU A 74 23.67 12.85 -0.95
N LYS A 75 22.56 13.49 -0.58
CA LYS A 75 21.83 13.22 0.67
C LYS A 75 20.44 12.62 0.47
N GLU A 76 19.99 12.48 -0.78
CA GLU A 76 18.64 12.03 -1.11
C GLU A 76 18.64 10.71 -1.90
N LYS A 77 19.57 10.56 -2.85
CA LYS A 77 19.64 9.38 -3.73
C LYS A 77 20.59 8.32 -3.21
N PHE A 78 20.18 7.66 -2.13
CA PHE A 78 20.93 6.56 -1.54
C PHE A 78 20.88 5.30 -2.40
N GLY A 79 21.96 4.50 -2.33
CA GLY A 79 21.97 3.14 -2.83
C GLY A 79 21.08 2.23 -1.98
N ALA A 80 20.72 1.07 -2.48
CA ALA A 80 19.91 0.10 -1.75
C ALA A 80 20.64 -1.23 -1.52
N ILE A 81 20.47 -1.80 -0.33
CA ILE A 81 20.94 -3.14 0.03
C ILE A 81 19.74 -4.01 0.38
N PHE A 82 19.63 -5.19 -0.24
CA PHE A 82 18.58 -6.16 0.03
C PHE A 82 19.18 -7.45 0.60
N LEU A 83 18.80 -7.78 1.83
CA LEU A 83 19.36 -8.88 2.59
C LEU A 83 18.26 -9.87 2.93
N ASP A 84 18.31 -11.05 2.32
CA ASP A 84 17.37 -12.13 2.59
C ASP A 84 17.91 -13.13 3.62
N GLU A 85 16.96 -13.81 4.28
CA GLU A 85 17.19 -14.75 5.38
C GLU A 85 18.09 -14.21 6.50
N ALA A 86 18.01 -12.91 6.76
CA ALA A 86 18.87 -12.24 7.74
C ALA A 86 18.70 -12.77 9.18
N GLY A 87 17.57 -13.42 9.48
CA GLY A 87 17.33 -14.06 10.77
C GLY A 87 18.29 -15.22 11.09
N THR A 88 18.98 -15.80 10.10
CA THR A 88 19.93 -16.89 10.34
C THR A 88 21.27 -16.38 10.87
N TRP A 89 21.69 -15.16 10.48
CA TRP A 89 23.02 -14.62 10.80
C TRP A 89 23.00 -13.31 11.61
N LEU A 90 21.86 -12.60 11.72
CA LEU A 90 21.65 -11.47 12.65
C LEU A 90 20.96 -11.87 13.97
N ASN A 91 20.89 -13.16 14.28
CA ASN A 91 20.15 -13.67 15.43
C ASN A 91 20.74 -13.19 16.77
N SER A 92 19.87 -12.79 17.70
CA SER A 92 20.23 -12.29 19.02
C SER A 92 20.77 -13.33 19.99
N ARG A 93 20.63 -14.64 19.69
CA ARG A 93 20.92 -15.74 20.64
C ARG A 93 22.40 -16.05 20.83
N THR A 94 23.29 -15.53 19.99
CA THR A 94 24.74 -15.69 20.10
C THR A 94 25.32 -14.45 20.78
N TYR A 95 25.28 -14.42 22.13
CA TYR A 95 25.56 -13.24 22.96
C TYR A 95 27.04 -12.79 23.01
N GLY A 96 27.95 -13.44 22.27
CA GLY A 96 29.40 -13.22 22.39
C GLY A 96 30.19 -13.05 21.09
N ASP A 97 29.53 -12.93 19.94
CA ASP A 97 30.24 -12.82 18.66
C ASP A 97 30.64 -11.36 18.37
N LYS A 98 31.94 -11.06 18.40
CA LYS A 98 32.49 -9.75 18.06
C LYS A 98 32.14 -9.32 16.62
N SER A 99 31.98 -10.29 15.71
CA SER A 99 31.59 -9.99 14.33
C SER A 99 30.17 -9.45 14.23
N ARG A 100 29.24 -9.95 15.08
CA ARG A 100 27.86 -9.44 15.14
C ARG A 100 27.83 -7.99 15.61
N LEU A 101 28.56 -7.62 16.65
CA LEU A 101 28.60 -6.23 17.12
C LEU A 101 29.10 -5.27 16.03
N ALA A 102 30.10 -5.68 15.25
CA ALA A 102 30.58 -4.91 14.12
C ALA A 102 29.56 -4.80 12.97
N LEU A 103 28.74 -5.83 12.72
CA LEU A 103 27.61 -5.75 11.78
C LEU A 103 26.56 -4.75 12.26
N ILE A 104 26.20 -4.81 13.54
CA ILE A 104 25.23 -3.89 14.17
C ILE A 104 25.70 -2.44 14.02
N ASP A 105 26.95 -2.17 14.38
CA ASP A 105 27.57 -0.85 14.26
C ASP A 105 27.53 -0.35 12.81
N TRP A 106 27.83 -1.22 11.84
CA TRP A 106 27.72 -0.85 10.43
C TRP A 106 26.29 -0.48 10.02
N PHE A 107 25.27 -1.24 10.45
CA PHE A 107 23.87 -0.93 10.11
C PHE A 107 23.40 0.39 10.70
N ILE A 108 23.85 0.75 11.90
CA ILE A 108 23.58 2.07 12.50
C ILE A 108 24.17 3.19 11.63
N HIS A 109 25.38 2.98 11.12
CA HIS A 109 26.09 3.97 10.29
C HIS A 109 25.73 3.92 8.79
N SER A 110 24.92 2.95 8.33
CA SER A 110 24.52 2.78 6.93
C SER A 110 23.96 4.06 6.29
N ARG A 111 23.29 4.91 7.08
CA ARG A 111 22.83 6.25 6.66
C ARG A 111 23.96 7.15 6.20
N HIS A 112 24.99 7.26 7.04
CA HIS A 112 26.12 8.14 6.80
C HIS A 112 26.93 7.68 5.59
N LEU A 113 26.86 6.37 5.32
CA LEU A 113 27.40 5.73 4.12
C LEU A 113 26.48 5.84 2.90
N GLY A 114 25.27 6.41 3.00
CA GLY A 114 24.38 6.61 1.87
C GLY A 114 23.65 5.36 1.38
N TRP A 115 23.29 4.46 2.30
CA TRP A 115 22.55 3.22 2.01
C TRP A 115 21.16 3.21 2.65
N ASP A 116 20.15 2.80 1.88
CA ASP A 116 18.86 2.31 2.36
C ASP A 116 18.93 0.77 2.44
N VAL A 117 18.57 0.18 3.58
CA VAL A 117 18.77 -1.25 3.83
C VAL A 117 17.42 -1.95 4.01
N PHE A 118 17.19 -3.02 3.27
CA PHE A 118 16.01 -3.86 3.33
C PHE A 118 16.41 -5.22 3.89
N ILE A 119 15.92 -5.55 5.07
CA ILE A 119 16.29 -6.77 5.79
C ILE A 119 15.06 -7.68 5.85
N ILE A 120 15.11 -8.80 5.14
CA ILE A 120 14.02 -9.76 5.08
C ILE A 120 14.17 -10.79 6.20
N VAL A 121 13.11 -10.92 6.99
CA VAL A 121 13.05 -11.83 8.13
C VAL A 121 11.71 -12.58 8.15
N GLN A 122 11.72 -13.86 8.54
CA GLN A 122 10.48 -14.64 8.60
C GLN A 122 9.59 -14.26 9.79
N ASN A 123 10.19 -13.96 10.93
CA ASN A 123 9.51 -13.56 12.17
C ASN A 123 10.17 -12.31 12.75
N GLU A 124 9.36 -11.37 13.22
CA GLU A 124 9.78 -10.13 13.89
C GLU A 124 10.60 -10.42 15.17
N GLU A 125 10.37 -11.56 15.82
CA GLU A 125 11.09 -11.94 17.04
C GLU A 125 12.54 -12.40 16.78
N MET A 126 12.87 -12.73 15.53
CA MET A 126 14.25 -13.04 15.13
C MET A 126 15.10 -11.76 14.98
N ILE A 127 14.45 -10.58 15.02
CA ILE A 127 15.11 -9.30 14.92
C ILE A 127 15.79 -9.00 16.26
N ASP A 128 17.06 -8.65 16.17
CA ASP A 128 17.80 -8.10 17.29
C ASP A 128 17.16 -6.78 17.76
N LYS A 129 16.67 -6.78 19.00
CA LYS A 129 16.03 -5.62 19.62
C LYS A 129 16.95 -4.40 19.63
N GLN A 130 18.27 -4.58 19.75
CA GLN A 130 19.22 -3.47 19.78
C GLN A 130 19.30 -2.79 18.41
N ILE A 131 19.37 -3.57 17.32
CA ILE A 131 19.36 -3.02 15.95
C ILE A 131 18.03 -2.34 15.65
N ALA A 132 16.92 -3.01 15.97
CA ALA A 132 15.57 -2.48 15.73
C ALA A 132 15.35 -1.12 16.41
N LEU A 133 15.82 -0.97 17.65
CA LEU A 133 15.75 0.29 18.39
C LEU A 133 16.70 1.35 17.80
N ALA A 134 17.91 0.96 17.40
CA ALA A 134 18.93 1.90 16.94
C ALA A 134 18.71 2.42 15.51
N THR A 135 18.22 1.58 14.58
CA THR A 135 18.08 1.95 13.17
C THR A 135 16.74 2.62 12.81
N GLY A 136 15.82 2.72 13.78
CA GLY A 136 14.45 3.16 13.57
C GLY A 136 13.58 2.02 13.01
N GLU A 137 12.51 1.68 13.73
CA GLU A 137 11.71 0.49 13.49
C GLU A 137 10.66 0.75 12.38
N VAL A 138 11.08 0.75 11.11
CA VAL A 138 10.13 0.65 9.99
C VAL A 138 9.93 -0.80 9.64
N LEU A 139 8.74 -1.29 9.99
CA LEU A 139 8.33 -2.66 9.77
C LEU A 139 7.42 -2.74 8.54
N VAL A 140 7.83 -3.51 7.55
CA VAL A 140 7.05 -3.79 6.34
C VAL A 140 6.49 -5.21 6.43
N VAL A 141 5.18 -5.32 6.51
CA VAL A 141 4.47 -6.60 6.58
C VAL A 141 3.87 -6.94 5.22
N CYS A 142 4.40 -7.98 4.59
CA CYS A 142 3.86 -8.52 3.34
C CYS A 142 2.75 -9.55 3.62
N LYS A 143 1.64 -9.41 2.90
CA LYS A 143 0.50 -10.33 2.93
C LYS A 143 0.07 -10.70 1.53
N ARG A 144 -0.32 -11.95 1.35
CA ARG A 144 -0.81 -12.48 0.07
C ARG A 144 -2.33 -12.38 -0.01
N SER A 145 -2.88 -11.75 -1.05
CA SER A 145 -4.33 -11.59 -1.20
C SER A 145 -5.06 -12.91 -1.35
N ASP A 146 -4.42 -13.90 -1.96
CA ASP A 146 -5.08 -15.13 -2.39
C ASP A 146 -5.51 -16.02 -1.22
N ARG A 147 -4.88 -15.86 -0.05
CA ARG A 147 -5.32 -16.55 1.18
C ARG A 147 -6.67 -16.02 1.68
N ALA A 148 -6.96 -14.73 1.48
CA ALA A 148 -8.26 -14.15 1.82
C ALA A 148 -9.35 -14.50 0.78
N GLN A 149 -8.95 -14.73 -0.47
CA GLN A 149 -9.86 -15.09 -1.57
C GLN A 149 -10.51 -16.47 -1.39
N GLY A 150 -9.88 -17.39 -0.65
CA GLY A 150 -10.47 -18.71 -0.37
C GLY A 150 -11.83 -18.63 0.34
N VAL A 151 -12.04 -17.61 1.18
CA VAL A 151 -13.29 -17.39 1.92
C VAL A 151 -14.35 -16.78 1.01
N PHE A 152 -14.00 -15.73 0.26
CA PHE A 152 -14.90 -15.07 -0.69
C PHE A 152 -15.32 -15.99 -1.84
N ARG A 153 -14.39 -16.83 -2.36
CA ARG A 153 -14.68 -17.83 -3.39
C ARG A 153 -15.64 -18.91 -2.90
N LYS A 154 -15.51 -19.36 -1.65
CA LYS A 154 -16.45 -20.32 -1.04
C LYS A 154 -17.84 -19.71 -0.89
N LEU A 155 -17.93 -18.45 -0.47
CA LEU A 155 -19.20 -17.74 -0.32
C LEU A 155 -19.87 -17.45 -1.66
N PHE A 156 -19.10 -16.97 -2.65
CA PHE A 156 -19.61 -16.67 -4.00
C PHE A 156 -20.04 -17.95 -4.74
N LYS A 157 -19.27 -19.04 -4.65
CA LYS A 157 -19.63 -20.33 -5.24
C LYS A 157 -20.93 -20.89 -4.64
N LYS A 158 -21.19 -20.67 -3.35
CA LYS A 158 -22.45 -21.05 -2.68
C LYS A 158 -23.63 -20.17 -3.11
N LEU A 159 -23.38 -18.92 -3.46
CA LEU A 159 -24.38 -17.98 -3.98
C LEU A 159 -24.73 -18.25 -5.45
N THR A 160 -23.75 -18.69 -6.26
CA THR A 160 -23.94 -18.98 -7.69
C THR A 160 -24.27 -20.44 -7.99
N SER A 161 -24.20 -21.35 -7.02
CA SER A 161 -24.56 -22.78 -7.20
C SER A 161 -26.07 -23.06 -7.16
N GLY A 162 -26.91 -22.03 -7.13
CA GLY A 162 -28.37 -22.19 -7.06
C GLY A 162 -29.07 -22.58 -8.36
N LYS A 163 -28.46 -22.40 -9.55
CA LYS A 163 -29.09 -22.71 -10.85
C LYS A 163 -28.05 -22.98 -11.95
N ALA A 164 -27.83 -24.24 -12.29
CA ALA A 164 -27.36 -24.76 -13.59
C ALA A 164 -27.22 -26.29 -13.45
N SER A 165 -28.28 -27.07 -13.74
CA SER A 165 -28.67 -27.59 -15.06
C SER A 165 -27.62 -28.50 -15.70
N ALA A 166 -28.04 -29.75 -15.86
CA ALA A 166 -27.36 -30.83 -16.55
C ALA A 166 -26.97 -30.43 -17.97
N ASN A 167 -25.68 -30.50 -18.28
CA ASN A 167 -25.15 -31.15 -19.47
C ASN A 167 -23.63 -31.13 -19.39
N GLY A 168 -23.04 -32.32 -19.49
CA GLY A 168 -21.60 -32.54 -19.45
C GLY A 168 -20.91 -31.77 -20.57
N THR A 169 -20.21 -30.71 -20.19
CA THR A 169 -19.14 -30.12 -20.98
C THR A 169 -17.83 -30.28 -20.21
N PRO A 170 -16.72 -30.64 -20.87
CA PRO A 170 -15.45 -30.86 -20.21
C PRO A 170 -15.03 -29.55 -19.53
N GLN A 171 -14.69 -29.64 -18.24
CA GLN A 171 -14.20 -28.51 -17.45
C GLN A 171 -12.93 -27.96 -18.10
N LYS A 172 -13.07 -26.93 -18.93
CA LYS A 172 -11.96 -26.04 -19.27
C LYS A 172 -11.42 -25.50 -17.95
N LYS A 173 -10.15 -25.81 -17.67
CA LYS A 173 -9.35 -25.29 -16.57
C LYS A 173 -9.38 -23.76 -16.65
N GLN A 174 -10.38 -23.14 -16.01
CA GLN A 174 -10.49 -21.69 -15.98
C GLN A 174 -9.26 -21.17 -15.24
N SER A 175 -8.32 -20.60 -15.99
CA SER A 175 -7.17 -19.87 -15.44
C SER A 175 -7.70 -18.88 -14.41
N GLY A 176 -7.17 -18.94 -13.20
CA GLY A 176 -7.65 -18.15 -12.06
C GLY A 176 -7.89 -16.69 -12.45
N LEU A 177 -9.15 -16.27 -12.39
CA LEU A 177 -9.61 -14.93 -12.79
C LEU A 177 -8.94 -13.80 -11.97
N PHE A 178 -8.21 -14.14 -10.91
CA PHE A 178 -7.55 -13.20 -10.02
C PHE A 178 -6.04 -13.46 -10.03
N ARG A 179 -5.30 -12.49 -10.57
CA ARG A 179 -3.84 -12.47 -10.55
C ARG A 179 -3.33 -12.35 -9.12
N HIS A 180 -2.22 -13.03 -8.83
CA HIS A 180 -1.57 -13.02 -7.54
C HIS A 180 -1.23 -11.58 -7.11
N ARG A 181 -1.77 -11.12 -5.98
CA ARG A 181 -1.51 -9.76 -5.48
C ARG A 181 -0.84 -9.80 -4.11
N VAL A 182 0.23 -9.02 -3.98
CA VAL A 182 0.90 -8.79 -2.70
C VAL A 182 0.35 -7.49 -2.13
N ILE A 183 -0.07 -7.56 -0.86
CA ILE A 183 -0.49 -6.41 -0.05
C ILE A 183 0.68 -6.11 0.87
N VAL A 184 1.11 -4.86 0.86
CA VAL A 184 2.21 -4.36 1.68
C VAL A 184 1.62 -3.38 2.69
N GLU A 185 1.93 -3.59 3.95
CA GLU A 185 1.53 -2.71 5.05
C GLU A 185 2.78 -2.27 5.80
N THR A 186 3.04 -0.97 5.85
CA THR A 186 4.21 -0.39 6.53
C THR A 186 3.77 0.23 7.85
N TYR A 187 4.51 -0.06 8.91
CA TYR A 187 4.28 0.40 10.27
C TYR A 187 5.52 1.14 10.78
N PHE A 188 5.29 2.18 11.60
CA PHE A 188 6.33 2.79 12.42
C PHE A 188 6.21 2.20 13.82
N GLN A 189 7.30 1.66 14.34
CA GLN A 189 7.35 0.93 15.62
C GLN A 189 6.55 -0.38 15.61
N ARG A 190 6.89 -1.26 16.56
CA ARG A 190 6.38 -2.62 16.68
C ARG A 190 4.86 -2.67 16.57
N LYS A 191 4.36 -3.55 15.70
CA LYS A 191 2.94 -3.70 15.42
C LYS A 191 2.17 -4.18 16.66
N SER A 192 1.36 -3.31 17.26
CA SER A 192 0.29 -3.73 18.18
C SER A 192 -0.96 -4.15 17.40
N ALA A 193 -1.81 -4.99 18.00
CA ALA A 193 -3.03 -5.51 17.36
C ALA A 193 -4.02 -4.40 16.92
N ARG A 194 -3.87 -3.19 17.46
CA ARG A 194 -4.74 -2.02 17.18
C ARG A 194 -4.09 -0.96 16.28
N ASP A 195 -2.81 -1.12 15.93
CA ASP A 195 -2.10 -0.12 15.15
C ASP A 195 -2.54 -0.16 13.69
N LYS A 196 -2.77 1.02 13.13
CA LYS A 196 -3.06 1.18 11.71
C LYS A 196 -1.74 1.29 10.95
N PRO A 197 -1.63 0.67 9.76
CA PRO A 197 -0.45 0.85 8.94
C PRO A 197 -0.34 2.32 8.53
N PHE A 198 0.88 2.85 8.60
CA PHE A 198 1.23 4.18 8.12
C PHE A 198 1.01 4.28 6.61
N ASP A 199 1.45 3.26 5.88
CA ASP A 199 1.23 3.14 4.45
C ASP A 199 0.72 1.74 4.09
N LYS A 200 -0.17 1.69 3.09
CA LYS A 200 -0.74 0.44 2.61
C LYS A 200 -0.98 0.53 1.12
N PHE A 201 -0.34 -0.35 0.38
CA PHE A 201 -0.56 -0.50 -1.05
C PHE A 201 -0.55 -1.98 -1.46
N SER A 202 -0.87 -2.23 -2.72
CA SER A 202 -0.82 -3.58 -3.28
C SER A 202 -0.34 -3.56 -4.71
N PHE A 203 0.42 -4.56 -5.11
CA PHE A 203 0.94 -4.70 -6.46
C PHE A 203 0.76 -6.13 -6.97
N PHE A 204 0.79 -6.26 -8.30
CA PHE A 204 0.67 -7.54 -9.00
C PHE A 204 2.01 -8.27 -8.96
N ALA A 205 2.00 -9.47 -8.40
CA ALA A 205 3.22 -10.26 -8.25
C ALA A 205 3.76 -10.79 -9.58
N ASP A 206 2.87 -11.03 -10.56
CA ASP A 206 3.23 -11.51 -11.88
C ASP A 206 4.19 -10.59 -12.63
N TRP A 207 4.32 -9.33 -12.21
CA TRP A 207 5.25 -8.37 -12.80
C TRP A 207 6.69 -8.51 -12.31
N TYR A 208 6.90 -9.22 -11.20
CA TYR A 208 8.20 -9.33 -10.54
C TYR A 208 8.70 -10.78 -10.44
N PHE A 209 7.96 -11.74 -11.00
CA PHE A 209 8.42 -13.13 -11.06
C PHE A 209 9.68 -13.27 -11.92
N GLY A 210 10.59 -14.13 -11.47
CA GLY A 210 11.85 -14.43 -12.17
C GLY A 210 13.00 -13.47 -11.84
N ILE A 211 12.74 -12.35 -11.16
CA ILE A 211 13.82 -11.42 -10.77
C ILE A 211 14.79 -12.07 -9.78
N HIS A 212 14.28 -12.82 -8.81
CA HIS A 212 15.10 -13.65 -7.92
C HIS A 212 14.62 -15.09 -7.97
N ASP A 213 15.55 -16.01 -7.68
CA ASP A 213 15.20 -17.42 -7.48
C ASP A 213 14.60 -17.61 -6.09
N THR A 214 13.30 -17.94 -6.04
CA THR A 214 12.60 -18.20 -4.77
C THR A 214 13.08 -19.45 -4.06
N ASN A 215 13.78 -20.36 -4.76
CA ASN A 215 14.33 -21.58 -4.19
C ASN A 215 15.83 -21.44 -3.86
N HIS A 216 16.37 -20.23 -3.91
CA HIS A 216 17.77 -19.98 -3.57
C HIS A 216 18.07 -20.45 -2.13
N ILE A 217 19.13 -21.25 -2.00
CA ILE A 217 19.59 -21.80 -0.72
C ILE A 217 20.73 -20.91 -0.22
N PHE A 218 20.58 -20.40 1.01
CA PHE A 218 21.59 -19.56 1.66
C PHE A 218 22.61 -20.44 2.38
N GLU A 219 23.78 -20.60 1.77
CA GLU A 219 24.90 -21.36 2.33
C GLU A 219 25.86 -20.46 3.11
N ASP A 220 26.59 -21.01 4.09
CA ASP A 220 27.54 -20.25 4.89
C ASP A 220 28.85 -19.91 4.16
N GLY A 221 29.06 -20.51 2.98
CA GLY A 221 30.21 -20.29 2.11
C GLY A 221 31.51 -20.91 2.61
N TYR A 222 31.46 -21.87 3.54
CA TYR A 222 32.63 -22.65 3.93
C TYR A 222 32.67 -23.99 3.23
N GLU A 223 33.82 -24.33 2.64
CA GLU A 223 34.03 -25.63 2.01
C GLU A 223 35.10 -26.44 2.76
N SER A 224 34.95 -27.76 2.77
CA SER A 224 35.95 -28.66 3.33
C SER A 224 36.86 -29.15 2.21
N LEU A 225 38.08 -28.63 2.16
CA LEU A 225 39.07 -28.92 1.12
C LEU A 225 40.23 -29.74 1.68
N THR A 226 40.68 -30.74 0.94
CA THR A 226 41.89 -31.50 1.30
C THR A 226 43.11 -30.77 0.76
N ILE A 227 43.87 -30.12 1.65
CA ILE A 227 45.11 -29.40 1.32
C ILE A 227 46.27 -30.14 1.97
N ASN A 228 47.23 -30.59 1.17
CA ASN A 228 48.38 -31.39 1.62
C ASN A 228 47.99 -32.66 2.41
N GLY A 229 46.92 -33.33 1.99
CA GLY A 229 46.41 -34.54 2.64
C GLY A 229 45.64 -34.30 3.95
N GLN A 230 45.45 -33.05 4.37
CA GLN A 230 44.66 -32.69 5.55
C GLN A 230 43.35 -32.01 5.14
N LEU A 231 42.23 -32.46 5.72
CA LEU A 231 40.94 -31.79 5.56
C LEU A 231 40.96 -30.45 6.30
N ARG A 232 40.76 -29.36 5.57
CA ARG A 232 40.72 -27.99 6.10
C ARG A 232 39.42 -27.32 5.71
N ARG A 233 38.77 -26.66 6.68
CA ARG A 233 37.63 -25.79 6.41
C ARG A 233 38.15 -24.46 5.86
N CYS A 234 37.79 -24.16 4.63
CA CYS A 234 38.22 -22.97 3.90
C CYS A 234 37.03 -22.03 3.73
N ASP A 235 37.26 -20.73 3.91
CA ASP A 235 36.25 -19.69 3.71
C ASP A 235 36.24 -19.30 2.21
N MET A 236 35.19 -19.69 1.50
CA MET A 236 35.01 -19.43 0.07
C MET A 236 34.11 -18.22 -0.21
N ARG A 237 33.67 -17.51 0.84
CA ARG A 237 32.82 -16.33 0.70
C ARG A 237 33.52 -15.22 -0.05
N CYS A 238 32.91 -14.80 -1.16
CA CYS A 238 33.37 -13.68 -1.99
C CYS A 238 32.22 -12.75 -2.36
N MET A 239 32.56 -11.50 -2.64
CA MET A 239 31.66 -10.56 -3.31
C MET A 239 31.93 -10.62 -4.81
N TYR A 240 30.89 -10.49 -5.61
CA TYR A 240 30.99 -10.39 -7.06
C TYR A 240 29.96 -9.40 -7.60
N SER A 241 30.05 -9.07 -8.89
CA SER A 241 29.11 -8.17 -9.55
C SER A 241 28.42 -8.87 -10.71
N LEU A 242 27.10 -8.74 -10.76
CA LEU A 242 26.29 -9.15 -11.90
C LEU A 242 26.38 -8.10 -12.99
N LEU A 243 26.41 -8.56 -14.24
CA LEU A 243 26.47 -7.68 -15.40
C LEU A 243 25.22 -6.77 -15.46
N PRO A 244 25.38 -5.52 -15.94
CA PRO A 244 24.24 -4.63 -16.11
C PRO A 244 23.15 -5.21 -17.02
N GLY A 245 21.90 -4.83 -16.75
CA GLY A 245 20.74 -5.26 -17.54
C GLY A 245 20.88 -4.89 -19.01
N ARG A 246 21.50 -3.75 -19.34
CA ARG A 246 21.81 -3.37 -20.73
C ARG A 246 22.77 -4.34 -21.41
N THR A 247 23.81 -4.77 -20.71
CA THR A 247 24.78 -5.73 -21.24
C THR A 247 24.13 -7.08 -21.48
N ILE A 248 23.35 -7.60 -20.51
CA ILE A 248 22.60 -8.85 -20.65
C ILE A 248 21.61 -8.75 -21.82
N SER A 249 20.88 -7.63 -21.93
CA SER A 249 19.93 -7.40 -23.02
C SER A 249 20.62 -7.44 -24.38
N GLN A 250 21.78 -6.81 -24.50
CA GLN A 250 22.53 -6.75 -25.76
C GLN A 250 23.13 -8.11 -26.15
N TRP A 251 23.54 -8.93 -25.18
CA TRP A 251 24.19 -10.21 -25.47
C TRP A 251 23.21 -11.34 -25.70
N TYR A 252 22.14 -11.40 -24.90
CA TYR A 252 21.23 -12.54 -24.88
C TYR A 252 19.84 -12.22 -25.43
N HIS A 253 19.42 -10.96 -25.41
CA HIS A 253 18.07 -10.54 -25.81
C HIS A 253 18.05 -9.56 -27.00
N ALA A 254 19.16 -9.41 -27.74
CA ALA A 254 19.24 -8.48 -28.87
C ALA A 254 18.24 -8.81 -29.99
N ASN A 255 17.89 -10.09 -30.13
CA ASN A 255 16.95 -10.59 -31.13
C ASN A 255 15.55 -10.85 -30.57
N ASP A 256 15.33 -10.61 -29.28
CA ASP A 256 14.00 -10.78 -28.72
C ASP A 256 13.07 -9.76 -29.38
N PRO A 257 11.89 -10.18 -29.85
CA PRO A 257 10.92 -9.23 -30.38
C PRO A 257 10.60 -8.28 -29.24
N VAL A 258 11.02 -7.02 -29.38
CA VAL A 258 10.67 -5.98 -28.42
C VAL A 258 9.16 -5.81 -28.51
N ILE A 259 8.41 -6.57 -27.71
CA ILE A 259 6.98 -6.37 -27.53
C ILE A 259 6.85 -5.10 -26.71
N ARG A 260 7.05 -3.95 -27.38
CA ARG A 260 6.55 -2.67 -26.90
C ARG A 260 5.04 -2.79 -26.94
N LYS A 261 4.44 -3.41 -25.92
CA LYS A 261 3.01 -3.26 -25.68
C LYS A 261 2.83 -1.75 -25.60
N PRO A 262 2.08 -1.12 -26.52
CA PRO A 262 1.88 0.31 -26.44
C PRO A 262 1.24 0.53 -25.07
N VAL A 263 1.97 1.19 -24.17
CA VAL A 263 1.39 1.67 -22.93
C VAL A 263 0.50 2.83 -23.35
N ILE A 264 -0.66 2.48 -23.93
CA ILE A 264 -1.75 3.42 -24.10
C ILE A 264 -2.13 3.75 -22.67
N SER A 265 -1.58 4.84 -22.19
CA SER A 265 -1.93 5.45 -20.92
C SER A 265 -3.45 5.43 -20.84
N LYS A 266 -4.00 4.71 -19.86
CA LYS A 266 -5.45 4.64 -19.66
C LYS A 266 -6.04 6.05 -19.61
N ARG A 267 -5.27 7.04 -19.10
CA ARG A 267 -5.64 8.46 -19.18
C ARG A 267 -5.85 8.92 -20.62
N ARG A 268 -4.92 8.70 -21.56
CA ARG A 268 -5.07 9.11 -22.97
C ARG A 268 -6.25 8.42 -23.67
N LEU A 269 -6.50 7.14 -23.41
CA LEU A 269 -7.67 6.43 -23.98
C LEU A 269 -8.98 7.01 -23.45
N PHE A 270 -9.07 7.29 -22.15
CA PHE A 270 -10.22 7.97 -21.55
C PHE A 270 -10.38 9.40 -22.07
N THR A 271 -9.28 10.15 -22.27
CA THR A 271 -9.32 11.49 -22.84
C THR A 271 -9.87 11.46 -24.26
N VAL A 272 -9.40 10.55 -25.13
CA VAL A 272 -9.90 10.43 -26.51
C VAL A 272 -11.37 9.99 -26.54
N LEU A 273 -11.78 9.05 -25.68
CA LEU A 273 -13.18 8.64 -25.58
C LEU A 273 -14.10 9.76 -25.05
N PHE A 274 -13.64 10.56 -24.09
CA PHE A 274 -14.43 11.64 -23.49
C PHE A 274 -14.57 12.83 -24.43
N PHE A 275 -13.49 13.22 -25.12
CA PHE A 275 -13.54 14.28 -26.12
C PHE A 275 -14.26 13.84 -27.39
N GLY A 276 -14.08 12.60 -27.84
CA GLY A 276 -14.78 12.07 -29.03
C GLY A 276 -16.28 11.88 -28.82
N SER A 277 -16.71 11.42 -27.65
CA SER A 277 -18.15 11.31 -27.33
C SER A 277 -18.78 12.68 -27.10
N GLY A 278 -18.06 13.60 -26.43
CA GLY A 278 -18.50 14.97 -26.19
C GLY A 278 -18.69 15.77 -27.48
N THR A 279 -17.77 15.65 -28.44
CA THR A 279 -17.89 16.32 -29.74
C THR A 279 -19.01 15.71 -30.59
N PHE A 280 -19.19 14.39 -30.55
CA PHE A 280 -20.31 13.73 -31.26
C PHE A 280 -21.67 14.11 -30.67
N LEU A 281 -21.83 14.13 -29.34
CA LEU A 281 -23.05 14.60 -28.71
C LEU A 281 -23.30 16.07 -29.00
N SER A 282 -22.26 16.92 -28.93
CA SER A 282 -22.38 18.35 -29.23
C SER A 282 -22.79 18.57 -30.69
N TRP A 283 -22.22 17.83 -31.64
CA TRP A 283 -22.63 17.88 -33.04
C TRP A 283 -24.07 17.38 -33.23
N TYR A 284 -24.45 16.26 -32.61
CA TYR A 284 -25.80 15.72 -32.68
C TYR A 284 -26.83 16.73 -32.16
N PHE A 285 -26.59 17.36 -31.02
CA PHE A 285 -27.52 18.36 -30.47
C PHE A 285 -27.52 19.68 -31.24
N LEU A 286 -26.40 20.13 -31.82
CA LEU A 286 -26.33 21.38 -32.58
C LEU A 286 -26.86 21.25 -34.02
N VAL A 287 -26.78 20.06 -34.62
CA VAL A 287 -27.13 19.83 -36.02
C VAL A 287 -28.47 19.11 -36.16
N ALA A 288 -28.80 18.15 -35.29
CA ALA A 288 -30.05 17.38 -35.41
C ALA A 288 -31.30 18.11 -34.86
N HIS A 289 -31.13 19.18 -34.06
CA HIS A 289 -32.24 19.96 -33.49
C HIS A 289 -32.53 21.30 -34.19
N LYS A 290 -31.90 21.60 -35.34
CA LYS A 290 -32.38 22.69 -36.19
C LYS A 290 -33.63 22.23 -36.94
N GLN A 291 -34.78 22.33 -36.27
CA GLN A 291 -36.06 22.41 -36.97
C GLN A 291 -36.02 23.65 -37.89
N PRO A 292 -36.44 23.55 -39.16
CA PRO A 292 -36.59 24.73 -39.99
C PRO A 292 -37.80 25.52 -39.47
N ASP A 293 -37.55 26.65 -38.81
CA ASP A 293 -38.61 27.58 -38.43
C ASP A 293 -39.28 28.12 -39.70
N THR A 294 -40.40 27.48 -40.06
CA THR A 294 -41.38 27.98 -41.01
C THR A 294 -42.11 29.19 -40.42
N ALA A 295 -41.97 30.31 -41.13
CA ALA A 295 -42.96 31.39 -41.28
C ALA A 295 -43.48 32.11 -40.03
N ALA A 296 -42.87 33.25 -39.69
CA ALA A 296 -43.55 34.34 -38.99
C ALA A 296 -43.75 35.51 -39.96
N ALA A 297 -45.02 35.81 -40.23
CA ALA A 297 -45.46 36.85 -41.14
C ALA A 297 -45.12 38.26 -40.63
N ARG A 298 -44.83 39.11 -41.61
CA ARG A 298 -44.61 40.55 -41.56
C ARG A 298 -45.91 41.28 -41.20
N VAL A 299 -45.90 42.16 -40.20
CA VAL A 299 -46.69 43.40 -40.19
C VAL A 299 -45.86 44.50 -39.54
N HIS A 300 -45.65 45.58 -40.27
CA HIS A 300 -45.00 46.82 -39.83
C HIS A 300 -46.04 47.86 -39.40
N SER A 301 -45.52 48.84 -38.66
CA SER A 301 -45.97 50.23 -38.46
C SER A 301 -46.97 50.49 -37.33
N ALA A 302 -46.92 51.60 -36.60
CA ALA A 302 -45.92 52.60 -36.22
C ALA A 302 -46.65 53.58 -35.27
N SER A 303 -45.97 54.13 -34.25
CA SER A 303 -46.24 55.42 -33.54
C SER A 303 -47.63 55.63 -32.89
N SER A 304 -47.85 56.29 -31.75
CA SER A 304 -47.10 57.17 -30.86
C SER A 304 -47.99 57.51 -29.65
N SER A 305 -47.38 58.15 -28.63
CA SER A 305 -47.97 59.04 -27.60
C SER A 305 -48.17 58.50 -26.17
N SER A 306 -47.12 58.69 -25.37
CA SER A 306 -47.04 59.51 -24.15
C SER A 306 -48.24 59.58 -23.18
N SER A 307 -47.97 59.25 -21.92
CA SER A 307 -48.20 60.16 -20.78
C SER A 307 -47.44 59.69 -19.54
N ALA A 308 -46.82 60.66 -18.89
CA ALA A 308 -45.87 60.54 -17.78
C ALA A 308 -46.55 60.27 -16.43
N THR A 309 -45.80 59.71 -15.47
CA THR A 309 -45.90 60.17 -14.08
C THR A 309 -44.54 60.08 -13.38
N VAL A 310 -44.24 61.19 -12.73
CA VAL A 310 -43.02 61.60 -12.02
C VAL A 310 -42.86 60.81 -10.72
N SER A 311 -41.61 60.51 -10.34
CA SER A 311 -41.13 60.66 -8.94
C SER A 311 -39.61 60.50 -8.87
N ALA A 312 -38.95 61.57 -8.42
CA ALA A 312 -37.57 61.55 -7.95
C ALA A 312 -37.55 62.09 -6.52
N SER A 313 -37.02 61.31 -5.57
CA SER A 313 -36.18 61.79 -4.46
C SER A 313 -35.76 60.60 -3.58
N GLY A 314 -34.48 60.57 -3.19
CA GLY A 314 -33.98 59.72 -2.10
C GLY A 314 -32.81 58.80 -2.46
N SER A 315 -31.58 59.30 -2.25
CA SER A 315 -30.34 58.50 -2.19
C SER A 315 -30.21 57.75 -0.85
N PRO A 316 -29.23 56.82 -0.71
CA PRO A 316 -29.42 55.52 -0.06
C PRO A 316 -29.00 55.48 1.41
N GLY A 317 -29.77 54.72 2.22
CA GLY A 317 -29.43 54.39 3.60
C GLY A 317 -29.46 52.87 3.80
N ALA A 318 -28.32 52.31 4.16
CA ALA A 318 -28.07 50.89 4.29
C ALA A 318 -29.06 50.16 5.23
N THR A 319 -29.57 49.02 4.77
CA THR A 319 -30.03 47.95 5.67
C THR A 319 -29.32 46.67 5.30
N SER A 320 -28.38 46.28 6.16
CA SER A 320 -27.73 44.98 6.18
C SER A 320 -28.77 43.86 6.17
N GLN A 321 -28.87 43.12 5.06
CA GLN A 321 -29.51 41.80 5.08
C GLN A 321 -28.55 40.84 5.77
N VAL A 322 -28.82 40.59 7.05
CA VAL A 322 -28.22 39.50 7.84
C VAL A 322 -28.56 38.19 7.13
N ALA A 323 -27.53 37.47 6.67
CA ALA A 323 -27.70 36.13 6.13
C ALA A 323 -28.40 35.23 7.17
N PRO A 324 -29.36 34.37 6.78
CA PRO A 324 -30.02 33.46 7.71
C PRO A 324 -28.96 32.58 8.38
N LEU A 325 -28.99 32.54 9.72
CA LEU A 325 -28.09 31.71 10.53
C LEU A 325 -28.14 30.25 10.02
N PRO A 326 -26.98 29.60 9.82
CA PRO A 326 -26.98 28.22 9.36
C PRO A 326 -27.65 27.33 10.41
N PRO A 327 -28.46 26.33 10.00
CA PRO A 327 -29.21 25.49 10.93
C PRO A 327 -28.28 24.81 11.97
N PRO A 328 -28.75 24.54 13.19
CA PRO A 328 -27.92 23.93 14.23
C PRO A 328 -27.45 22.51 13.84
N LEU A 329 -26.30 22.10 14.36
CA LEU A 329 -25.79 20.73 14.21
C LEU A 329 -26.63 19.76 15.05
N SER A 330 -26.92 18.58 14.51
CA SER A 330 -27.73 17.58 15.22
C SER A 330 -27.00 17.01 16.44
N VAL A 331 -27.71 16.92 17.56
CA VAL A 331 -27.21 16.28 18.79
C VAL A 331 -27.60 14.81 18.91
N SER A 332 -28.57 14.37 18.11
CA SER A 332 -29.16 13.03 18.20
C SER A 332 -28.76 12.14 17.03
N TRP A 333 -28.57 12.69 15.82
CA TRP A 333 -28.30 11.91 14.62
C TRP A 333 -26.86 12.07 14.12
N ARG A 334 -26.30 10.96 13.64
CA ARG A 334 -24.98 10.92 12.97
C ARG A 334 -25.07 10.24 11.62
N LEU A 335 -24.30 10.74 10.66
CA LEU A 335 -24.14 10.10 9.36
C LEU A 335 -23.28 8.83 9.50
N THR A 336 -23.72 7.71 8.92
CA THR A 336 -23.02 6.42 9.07
C THR A 336 -22.76 5.70 7.76
N GLY A 337 -23.46 6.03 6.68
CA GLY A 337 -23.22 5.41 5.39
C GLY A 337 -24.08 5.97 4.27
N TYR A 338 -23.92 5.37 3.09
CA TYR A 338 -24.64 5.72 1.88
C TYR A 338 -24.85 4.50 1.01
N LEU A 339 -26.06 4.33 0.51
CA LEU A 339 -26.50 3.16 -0.23
C LEU A 339 -27.11 3.61 -1.56
N LYS A 340 -26.79 2.87 -2.63
CA LYS A 340 -27.49 2.92 -3.91
C LYS A 340 -28.15 1.56 -4.09
N SER A 341 -29.47 1.49 -3.91
CA SER A 341 -30.22 0.27 -4.19
C SER A 341 -30.27 0.02 -5.71
N GLY A 342 -30.50 -1.22 -6.13
CA GLY A 342 -30.49 -1.63 -7.55
C GLY A 342 -31.43 -0.84 -8.47
N ASN A 343 -32.38 -0.10 -7.88
CA ASN A 343 -33.35 0.76 -8.58
C ASN A 343 -32.91 2.23 -8.68
N GLY A 344 -31.67 2.57 -8.28
CA GLY A 344 -31.01 3.82 -8.65
C GLY A 344 -31.15 5.02 -7.71
N GLU A 345 -31.99 4.97 -6.67
CA GLU A 345 -32.14 6.10 -5.74
C GLU A 345 -31.07 6.10 -4.63
N PRO A 346 -30.22 7.14 -4.56
CA PRO A 346 -29.24 7.29 -3.50
C PRO A 346 -29.89 7.65 -2.15
N ARG A 347 -29.48 6.94 -1.09
CA ARG A 347 -29.94 7.19 0.28
C ARG A 347 -28.77 7.28 1.25
N TYR A 348 -28.80 8.27 2.13
CA TYR A 348 -27.94 8.37 3.29
C TYR A 348 -28.47 7.50 4.42
N VAL A 349 -27.56 6.91 5.19
CA VAL A 349 -27.84 6.13 6.39
C VAL A 349 -27.44 6.96 7.59
N ILE A 350 -28.40 7.31 8.43
CA ILE A 350 -28.15 8.00 9.71
C ILE A 350 -28.49 7.07 10.86
N ARG A 351 -27.81 7.27 11.99
CA ARG A 351 -28.03 6.50 13.21
C ARG A 351 -28.17 7.45 14.40
N ASP A 352 -29.03 7.12 15.35
CA ASP A 352 -29.10 7.83 16.63
C ASP A 352 -28.19 7.22 17.71
N ASN A 353 -28.17 7.83 18.90
CA ASN A 353 -27.39 7.35 20.03
C ASN A 353 -27.90 6.01 20.59
N ALA A 354 -29.18 5.67 20.39
CA ALA A 354 -29.77 4.39 20.79
C ALA A 354 -29.50 3.25 19.79
N GLY A 355 -28.94 3.55 18.62
CA GLY A 355 -28.62 2.59 17.58
C GLY A 355 -29.71 2.41 16.51
N ASN A 356 -30.79 3.18 16.55
CA ASN A 356 -31.84 3.18 15.52
C ASN A 356 -31.29 3.77 14.22
N VAL A 357 -31.72 3.23 13.09
CA VAL A 357 -31.23 3.61 11.75
C VAL A 357 -32.36 4.20 10.91
N ARG A 358 -32.11 5.35 10.27
CA ARG A 358 -33.00 5.93 9.26
C ARG A 358 -32.30 6.05 7.92
N TYR A 359 -33.09 5.94 6.85
CA TYR A 359 -32.64 6.10 5.46
C TYR A 359 -33.23 7.37 4.87
N ILE A 360 -32.37 8.32 4.50
CA ILE A 360 -32.77 9.62 3.97
C ILE A 360 -32.47 9.66 2.48
N ALA A 361 -33.49 9.80 1.65
CA ALA A 361 -33.32 10.01 0.21
C ALA A 361 -32.62 11.35 -0.02
N SER A 362 -31.56 11.36 -0.82
CA SER A 362 -30.86 12.61 -1.15
C SER A 362 -30.22 12.51 -2.52
N SER A 363 -30.52 13.48 -3.38
CA SER A 363 -29.88 13.65 -4.68
C SER A 363 -28.42 14.11 -4.59
N ARG A 364 -27.92 14.47 -3.39
CA ARG A 364 -26.54 14.91 -3.20
C ARG A 364 -25.57 13.73 -3.25
N PRO A 365 -24.47 13.82 -4.02
CA PRO A 365 -23.46 12.78 -4.07
C PRO A 365 -22.77 12.62 -2.70
N TRP A 366 -22.36 11.39 -2.39
CA TRP A 366 -21.59 11.08 -1.19
C TRP A 366 -20.17 11.62 -1.31
N ASP A 367 -19.77 12.46 -0.35
CA ASP A 367 -18.43 13.05 -0.26
C ASP A 367 -17.69 12.60 1.01
N GLY A 368 -17.91 11.33 1.41
CA GLY A 368 -17.26 10.76 2.59
C GLY A 368 -17.52 11.58 3.86
N VAL A 369 -16.46 11.81 4.64
CA VAL A 369 -16.52 12.50 5.95
C VAL A 369 -17.06 13.93 5.87
N TYR A 370 -17.01 14.57 4.69
CA TYR A 370 -17.50 15.94 4.47
C TYR A 370 -18.98 16.00 4.06
N SER A 371 -19.66 14.85 3.96
CA SER A 371 -21.07 14.82 3.60
C SER A 371 -21.94 15.42 4.71
N GLU A 372 -22.76 16.40 4.35
CA GLU A 372 -23.71 17.07 5.23
C GLU A 372 -25.12 16.98 4.63
N ILE A 373 -26.07 16.54 5.45
CA ILE A 373 -27.48 16.48 5.09
C ILE A 373 -28.33 17.23 6.11
N LEU A 374 -29.49 17.69 5.69
CA LEU A 374 -30.44 18.38 6.54
C LEU A 374 -31.58 17.41 6.87
N VAL A 375 -31.78 17.14 8.16
CA VAL A 375 -32.79 16.20 8.66
C VAL A 375 -33.55 16.93 9.75
N ASP A 376 -34.86 17.05 9.60
CA ASP A 376 -35.74 17.66 10.61
C ASP A 376 -35.33 19.08 11.03
N GLY A 377 -34.73 19.87 10.11
CA GLY A 377 -34.25 21.23 10.39
C GLY A 377 -32.82 21.32 10.93
N GLU A 378 -32.18 20.19 11.23
CA GLU A 378 -30.82 20.10 11.77
C GLU A 378 -29.81 19.63 10.72
N ARG A 379 -28.56 20.06 10.85
CA ARG A 379 -27.44 19.58 10.02
C ARG A 379 -26.83 18.34 10.63
N VAL A 380 -26.88 17.24 9.90
CA VAL A 380 -26.32 15.93 10.29
C VAL A 380 -25.05 15.68 9.50
N THR A 381 -23.96 15.42 10.21
CA THR A 381 -22.64 15.11 9.65
C THR A 381 -22.10 13.80 10.26
N PHE A 382 -20.88 13.42 9.90
CA PHE A 382 -20.18 12.31 10.55
C PHE A 382 -19.81 12.56 12.01
N TRP A 383 -19.78 13.82 12.44
CA TRP A 383 -19.30 14.25 13.75
C TRP A 383 -20.43 14.76 14.67
N THR A 384 -21.68 14.72 14.20
CA THR A 384 -22.89 15.02 14.98
C THR A 384 -23.32 13.80 15.80
N GLY A 385 -24.19 13.97 16.80
CA GLY A 385 -24.61 12.86 17.67
C GLY A 385 -23.68 12.59 18.87
N SER A 386 -23.27 13.63 19.60
CA SER A 386 -22.35 13.50 20.73
C SER A 386 -23.04 12.99 22.01
N ASP A 387 -22.51 11.89 22.57
CA ASP A 387 -22.56 11.61 24.01
C ASP A 387 -21.67 12.65 24.74
N ARG A 388 -22.25 13.77 25.14
CA ARG A 388 -21.68 14.68 26.17
C ARG A 388 -22.73 15.70 26.59
N ALA A 389 -23.38 15.45 27.72
CA ALA A 389 -24.05 16.51 28.49
C ALA A 389 -23.01 17.24 29.39
N PRO A 390 -23.20 18.53 29.71
CA PRO A 390 -22.25 19.32 30.51
C PRO A 390 -22.56 19.20 32.01
N GLY A 391 -21.55 18.98 32.86
CA GLY A 391 -21.73 18.94 34.32
C GLY A 391 -20.43 18.75 35.12
N ARG A 392 -20.26 19.57 36.16
CA ARG A 392 -19.10 19.78 37.06
C ARG A 392 -18.71 18.61 38.00
N GLN A 393 -17.40 18.58 38.33
CA GLN A 393 -16.69 18.31 39.62
C GLN A 393 -16.76 16.95 40.37
N GLY A 394 -15.60 16.59 40.96
CA GLY A 394 -15.35 15.55 42.00
C GLY A 394 -14.61 14.33 41.42
N GLY A 395 -13.45 13.86 41.88
CA GLY A 395 -12.88 13.81 43.23
C GLY A 395 -13.09 12.40 43.81
N GLY A 396 -12.03 11.59 43.94
CA GLY A 396 -11.96 10.45 44.88
C GLY A 396 -12.33 9.04 44.41
N GLU A 397 -11.30 8.21 44.26
CA GLU A 397 -11.11 6.79 44.66
C GLU A 397 -12.20 5.70 44.55
N SER A 398 -11.80 4.63 43.83
CA SER A 398 -11.65 3.19 44.20
C SER A 398 -12.82 2.42 44.86
N PRO A 399 -12.94 1.09 44.60
CA PRO A 399 -12.19 0.14 45.43
C PRO A 399 -11.72 -1.16 44.74
N LEU A 400 -10.82 -1.85 45.45
CA LEU A 400 -10.48 -3.29 45.40
C LEU A 400 -9.33 -3.76 44.48
N SER A 401 -8.13 -3.61 45.04
CA SER A 401 -7.07 -4.62 45.00
C SER A 401 -7.31 -5.65 46.10
N THR A 402 -7.37 -6.95 45.77
CA THR A 402 -6.71 -8.00 46.58
C THR A 402 -6.41 -9.27 45.79
N ALA A 403 -5.12 -9.64 45.83
CA ALA A 403 -4.52 -10.97 45.97
C ALA A 403 -4.66 -12.04 44.87
N ALA A 404 -3.48 -12.42 44.39
CA ALA A 404 -3.12 -13.66 43.74
C ALA A 404 -3.10 -14.86 44.70
N ALA A 405 -3.28 -16.06 44.16
CA ALA A 405 -2.68 -17.29 44.66
C ALA A 405 -2.34 -18.24 43.47
N PRO A 406 -1.26 -19.04 43.57
CA PRO A 406 -0.65 -19.77 42.46
C PRO A 406 -1.18 -21.22 42.36
N VAL A 407 -1.25 -21.75 41.14
CA VAL A 407 -1.48 -23.19 40.93
C VAL A 407 -0.13 -23.90 40.85
N LEU A 408 0.08 -24.80 41.81
CA LEU A 408 1.19 -25.73 41.90
C LEU A 408 1.29 -26.66 40.69
N SER A 409 2.54 -26.93 40.30
CA SER A 409 3.00 -28.06 39.51
C SER A 409 2.50 -29.41 40.04
N ALA A 410 2.03 -30.27 39.14
CA ALA A 410 2.00 -31.71 39.32
C ALA A 410 2.16 -32.38 37.94
N LEU A 411 3.39 -32.78 37.61
CA LEU A 411 3.73 -33.88 36.71
C LEU A 411 5.22 -34.18 36.92
N GLY A 412 5.49 -35.07 37.87
CA GLY A 412 6.81 -35.62 38.13
C GLY A 412 7.20 -36.61 37.05
N MET A 413 8.37 -36.41 36.47
CA MET A 413 9.19 -37.46 35.87
C MET A 413 10.22 -37.89 36.92
N GLY A 414 10.36 -39.20 37.09
CA GLY A 414 11.42 -39.82 37.86
C GLY A 414 11.08 -41.27 38.11
N ASP A 415 11.65 -42.17 37.30
CA ASP A 415 12.56 -43.20 37.82
C ASP A 415 13.07 -44.09 36.68
N ALA A 416 14.40 -44.08 36.52
CA ALA A 416 15.15 -45.19 35.94
C ALA A 416 15.33 -46.26 37.05
N PRO A 417 15.52 -47.54 36.69
CA PRO A 417 16.91 -48.04 36.70
C PRO A 417 17.23 -49.12 35.66
N HIS A 418 18.55 -49.32 35.51
CA HIS A 418 19.34 -50.35 34.79
C HIS A 418 19.76 -50.05 33.35
#